data_AF-A0A941PT68-F1
#
_entry.id   AF-A0A941PT68-F1
#
_cell.length_a   1.000
_cell.length_b   1.000
_cell.length_c   1.000
_cell.angle_alpha   90.00
_cell.angle_beta   90.00
_cell.angle_gamma   90.00
#
_symmetry.space_group_name_H-M   'P 1'
#
loop_
_entity.id
_entity.type
_entity.pdbx_description
1 polymer ?
#
loop_
_entity_poly.entity_id
_entity_poly.type
_entity_poly.pdbx_seq_one_letter_code
_entity_poly.pdbx_strand_id
1 'polypeptide(L)'
;MKNKTLATWLAFVGGPLGLHRFYLKGLGDWLGWLLPIPTALGLYGIERVQQYGLDDRWSWLLIPCLGFTFAACSLTAIVYGLMAPEKWNARHNPRAEPA
;
A
#
# COMPACT_ATOMS: atom_id res chain seq x y z
N MET A 1 -2.81 -5.04 -20.92
CA MET A 1 -1.74 -5.63 -20.08
C MET A 1 -1.47 -4.71 -18.90
N LYS A 2 -1.26 -5.26 -17.70
CA LYS A 2 -0.92 -4.50 -16.48
C LYS A 2 0.57 -4.15 -16.47
N ASN A 3 0.87 -2.88 -16.22
CA ASN A 3 2.23 -2.36 -16.21
C ASN A 3 2.85 -2.48 -14.80
N LYS A 4 4.02 -3.11 -14.71
CA LYS A 4 4.77 -3.31 -13.47
C LYS A 4 5.20 -1.98 -12.85
N THR A 5 5.77 -1.08 -13.64
CA THR A 5 6.27 0.22 -13.16
C THR A 5 5.14 1.04 -12.53
N LEU A 6 3.96 1.04 -13.17
CA LEU A 6 2.79 1.74 -12.64
C LEU A 6 2.29 1.09 -11.35
N ALA A 7 2.24 -0.24 -11.27
CA ALA A 7 1.88 -0.94 -10.04
C ALA A 7 2.86 -0.66 -8.89
N THR A 8 4.16 -0.56 -9.17
CA THR A 8 5.19 -0.17 -8.20
C THR A 8 4.96 1.24 -7.65
N TRP A 9 4.73 2.23 -8.53
CA TRP A 9 4.45 3.60 -8.11
C TRP A 9 3.14 3.72 -7.33
N LEU A 10 2.10 3.01 -7.75
CA LEU A 10 0.85 2.93 -7.00
C LEU A 10 1.02 2.27 -5.63
N ALA A 11 1.95 1.33 -5.49
CA ALA A 11 2.22 0.69 -4.20
C ALA A 11 3.02 1.62 -3.28
N PHE A 12 3.91 2.43 -3.83
CA PHE A 12 4.71 3.37 -3.05
C PHE A 12 3.93 4.61 -2.61
N VAL A 13 3.30 5.32 -3.56
CA VAL A 13 2.60 6.59 -3.28
C VAL A 13 1.15 6.35 -2.84
N GLY A 14 0.47 5.43 -3.53
CA GLY A 14 -0.94 5.10 -3.29
C GLY A 14 -1.17 3.90 -2.39
N GLY A 15 -0.10 3.31 -1.85
CA GLY A 15 -0.13 2.09 -1.04
C GLY A 15 -1.03 2.19 0.19
N PRO A 16 -0.85 3.23 1.04
CA PRO A 16 -1.67 3.42 2.23
C PRO A 16 -3.17 3.54 1.94
N LEU A 17 -3.54 3.93 0.72
CA LEU A 17 -4.94 4.01 0.26
C LEU A 17 -5.41 2.75 -0.49
N GLY A 18 -4.55 1.76 -0.69
CA GLY A 18 -4.87 0.52 -1.40
C GLY A 18 -4.86 0.62 -2.94
N LEU A 19 -4.39 1.72 -3.52
CA LEU A 19 -4.49 1.97 -4.98
C LEU A 19 -3.81 0.90 -5.84
N HIS A 20 -2.66 0.37 -5.39
CA HIS A 20 -1.97 -0.72 -6.10
C HIS A 20 -2.81 -1.99 -6.18
N ARG A 21 -3.60 -2.28 -5.14
CA ARG A 21 -4.46 -3.47 -5.09
C ARG A 21 -5.66 -3.31 -6.00
N PHE A 22 -6.28 -2.13 -6.00
CA PHE A 22 -7.38 -1.82 -6.92
C PHE A 22 -6.94 -1.89 -8.38
N TYR A 23 -5.73 -1.42 -8.70
CA TYR A 23 -5.17 -1.57 -10.05
C TYR A 23 -4.98 -3.03 -10.47
N LEU A 24 -4.54 -3.90 -9.53
CA LEU A 24 -4.23 -5.30 -9.84
C LEU A 24 -5.42 -6.25 -9.73
N LYS A 25 -6.38 -6.00 -8.84
CA LYS A 25 -7.48 -6.93 -8.51
C LYS A 25 -8.87 -6.33 -8.65
N GLY A 26 -8.97 -5.02 -8.94
CA GLY A 26 -10.24 -4.31 -9.02
C GLY A 26 -10.78 -3.87 -7.65
N LEU A 27 -11.92 -3.19 -7.65
CA LEU A 27 -12.55 -2.62 -6.45
C LEU A 27 -13.14 -3.66 -5.47
N GLY A 28 -13.23 -4.92 -5.87
CA GLY A 28 -13.70 -6.03 -5.02
C GLY A 28 -12.65 -6.55 -4.03
N ASP A 29 -11.44 -5.98 -4.00
CA ASP A 29 -10.37 -6.44 -3.10
C ASP A 29 -10.55 -5.87 -1.68
N TRP A 30 -11.12 -6.69 -0.79
CA TRP A 30 -11.37 -6.34 0.61
C TRP A 30 -10.08 -5.92 1.36
N LEU A 31 -8.94 -6.51 1.01
CA LEU A 31 -7.64 -6.13 1.60
C LEU A 31 -7.17 -4.75 1.14
N GLY A 32 -7.56 -4.33 -0.08
CA GLY A 32 -7.35 -2.96 -0.55
C GLY A 32 -8.12 -1.95 0.30
N TRP A 33 -9.34 -2.31 0.68
CA TRP A 33 -10.18 -1.51 1.58
C TRP A 33 -9.75 -1.52 3.04
N LEU A 34 -8.97 -2.52 3.46
CA LEU A 34 -8.41 -2.58 4.80
C LEU A 34 -7.28 -1.56 5.00
N LEU A 35 -6.49 -1.25 3.97
CA LEU A 35 -5.30 -0.37 4.05
C LEU A 35 -5.60 1.10 4.46
N PRO A 36 -6.70 1.73 4.01
CA PRO A 36 -7.11 3.05 4.48
C PRO A 36 -7.35 3.13 6.00
N ILE A 37 -7.75 2.03 6.65
CA ILE A 37 -8.09 2.02 8.09
C ILE A 37 -6.87 2.29 8.98
N PRO A 38 -5.77 1.50 8.94
CA PRO A 38 -4.59 1.77 9.74
C PRO A 38 -3.89 3.08 9.32
N THR A 39 -4.02 3.48 8.06
CA THR A 39 -3.56 4.79 7.58
C THR A 39 -4.31 5.92 8.28
N ALA A 40 -5.65 5.88 8.30
CA ALA A 40 -6.48 6.87 8.98
C ALA A 40 -6.24 6.89 10.49
N LEU A 41 -6.09 5.71 11.12
CA LEU A 41 -5.77 5.60 12.53
C LEU A 41 -4.43 6.28 12.86
N GLY A 42 -3.38 6.07 12.06
CA GLY A 42 -2.11 6.71 12.35
C GLY A 42 -2.06 8.20 11.98
N LEU A 43 -2.84 8.67 11.00
CA LEU A 43 -3.06 10.10 10.78
C LEU A 43 -3.74 10.75 12.00
N TYR A 44 -4.75 10.09 12.57
CA TYR A 44 -5.38 10.52 13.81
C TYR A 44 -4.38 10.52 14.99
N GLY A 45 -3.45 9.58 15.02
CA GLY A 45 -2.32 9.60 15.97
C GLY A 45 -1.45 10.85 15.84
N ILE A 46 -1.15 11.29 14.61
CA ILE A 46 -0.38 12.52 14.38
C ILE A 46 -1.16 13.75 14.85
N GLU A 47 -2.46 13.82 14.54
CA GLU A 47 -3.33 14.91 14.98
C GLU A 47 -3.38 14.99 16.52
N ARG A 48 -3.45 13.85 17.21
CA ARG A 48 -3.40 13.81 18.68
C ARG A 48 -2.09 14.32 19.24
N VAL A 49 -0.94 14.01 18.63
CA VAL A 49 0.35 14.60 19.05
C VAL A 49 0.35 16.11 18.88
N GLN A 50 -0.24 16.63 17.80
CA GLN A 50 -0.32 18.07 17.58
C GLN A 50 -1.22 18.77 18.63
N GLN A 51 -2.29 18.11 19.08
CA GLN A 51 -3.24 18.67 20.05
C GLN A 51 -2.81 18.49 21.51
N TYR A 52 -2.27 17.32 21.87
CA TYR A 52 -2.01 16.91 23.25
C TYR A 52 -0.53 16.71 23.57
N GLY A 53 0.36 16.87 22.58
CA GLY A 53 1.79 16.61 22.73
C GLY A 53 2.14 15.12 22.69
N LEU A 54 3.42 14.82 22.88
CA LEU A 54 3.94 13.44 22.85
C LEU A 54 3.61 12.62 24.11
N ASP A 55 3.06 13.25 25.15
CA ASP A 55 2.63 12.61 26.40
C ASP A 55 1.36 11.76 26.22
N ASP A 56 0.64 11.95 25.11
CA ASP A 56 -0.53 11.14 24.79
C ASP A 56 -0.14 9.71 24.39
N ARG A 57 -0.38 8.77 25.30
CA ARG A 57 -0.10 7.34 25.11
C ARG A 57 -0.87 6.70 23.95
N TRP A 58 -2.01 7.26 23.57
CA TRP A 58 -2.78 6.75 22.43
C TRP A 58 -2.06 7.01 21.10
N SER A 59 -1.43 8.17 20.96
CA SER A 59 -0.62 8.53 19.80
C SER A 59 0.53 7.54 19.56
N TRP A 60 1.11 6.99 20.63
CA TRP A 60 2.16 5.99 20.56
C TRP A 60 1.72 4.67 19.93
N LEU A 61 0.44 4.31 20.03
CA LEU A 61 -0.11 3.11 19.38
C LEU A 61 -0.55 3.41 17.96
N LEU A 62 -1.14 4.59 17.73
CA LEU A 62 -1.74 4.98 16.46
C LEU A 62 -0.68 5.29 15.39
N ILE A 63 0.36 6.07 15.73
CA ILE A 63 1.38 6.49 14.76
C ILE A 63 2.12 5.29 14.14
N PRO A 64 2.54 4.25 14.90
CA PRO A 64 3.13 3.05 14.32
C PRO A 64 2.23 2.33 13.33
N CYS A 65 0.90 2.38 13.46
CA CYS A 65 -0.01 1.78 12.47
C CYS A 65 0.19 2.39 11.08
N LEU A 66 0.35 3.71 10.99
CA LEU A 66 0.67 4.39 9.72
C LEU A 66 2.07 3.99 9.24
N GLY A 67 3.06 3.98 10.14
CA GLY A 67 4.44 3.57 9.81
C GLY A 67 4.53 2.15 9.25
N PHE A 68 3.90 1.17 9.91
CA PHE A 68 3.85 -0.22 9.45
C PHE A 68 3.12 -0.35 8.13
N THR A 69 2.01 0.37 7.94
CA THR A 69 1.27 0.36 6.67
C THR A 69 2.12 0.90 5.53
N PHE A 70 2.80 2.03 5.76
CA PHE A 70 3.69 2.63 4.77
C PHE A 70 4.90 1.73 4.45
N ALA A 71 5.50 1.11 5.48
CA ALA A 71 6.61 0.18 5.32
C ALA A 71 6.19 -1.07 4.52
N ALA A 72 5.03 -1.66 4.83
CA ALA A 72 4.50 -2.81 4.09
C ALA A 72 4.21 -2.46 2.61
N CYS A 73 3.67 -1.27 2.36
CA CYS A 73 3.41 -0.76 1.02
C CYS A 73 4.71 -0.51 0.23
N SER A 74 5.72 0.07 0.89
CA SER A 74 7.05 0.29 0.31
C SER A 74 7.75 -1.03 -0.02
N LEU A 75 7.68 -2.03 0.88
CA LEU A 75 8.18 -3.37 0.61
C LEU A 75 7.47 -3.99 -0.60
N THR A 76 6.15 -3.83 -0.70
CA THR A 76 5.38 -4.31 -1.85
C THR A 76 5.81 -3.62 -3.15
N ALA A 77 6.09 -2.32 -3.11
CA ALA A 77 6.64 -1.58 -4.25
C ALA A 77 8.00 -2.13 -4.68
N ILE A 78 8.90 -2.42 -3.73
CA ILE A 78 10.21 -3.05 -4.02
C ILE A 78 10.02 -4.43 -4.64
N VAL A 79 9.14 -5.26 -4.08
CA VAL A 79 8.83 -6.59 -4.63
C VAL A 79 8.31 -6.49 -6.06
N TYR A 80 7.39 -5.56 -6.34
CA TYR A 80 6.90 -5.34 -7.70
C TYR A 80 8.00 -4.81 -8.60
N GLY A 81 8.78 -3.81 -8.16
CA GLY A 81 9.85 -3.18 -8.91
C GLY A 81 10.99 -4.13 -9.28
N LEU A 82 11.31 -5.08 -8.40
CA LEU A 82 12.38 -6.07 -8.62
C LEU A 82 11.89 -7.40 -9.22
N MET A 83 10.58 -7.62 -9.35
CA MET A 83 10.04 -8.86 -9.92
C MET A 83 10.43 -9.01 -11.39
N ALA A 84 11.01 -10.14 -11.79
CA ALA A 84 11.35 -10.41 -13.18
C ALA A 84 10.12 -10.25 -14.11
N PRO A 85 10.27 -9.66 -15.31
CA PRO A 85 9.14 -9.40 -16.23
C PRO A 85 8.34 -10.65 -16.60
N GLU A 86 9.00 -11.80 -16.74
CA GLU A 86 8.38 -13.09 -17.07
C GLU A 86 7.44 -13.52 -15.94
N LYS A 87 7.91 -13.40 -14.69
CA LYS A 87 7.12 -13.71 -13.48
C LYS A 87 5.96 -12.74 -13.31
N TRP A 88 6.16 -11.46 -13.63
CA TRP A 88 5.09 -10.47 -13.62
C TRP A 88 4.00 -10.81 -14.64
N ASN A 89 4.39 -11.09 -15.88
CA ASN A 89 3.47 -11.41 -16.96
C ASN A 89 2.71 -12.71 -16.68
N ALA A 90 3.38 -13.76 -16.20
CA ALA A 90 2.73 -15.01 -15.80
C ALA A 90 1.66 -14.79 -14.72
N ARG A 91 1.87 -13.86 -13.79
CA ARG A 91 0.95 -13.61 -12.66
C ARG A 91 -0.17 -12.64 -13.00
N HIS A 92 0.13 -11.56 -13.70
CA HIS A 92 -0.79 -10.42 -13.89
C HIS A 92 -1.30 -10.28 -15.33
N ASN A 93 -0.63 -10.90 -16.30
CA ASN A 93 -0.99 -10.94 -17.71
C ASN A 93 -1.06 -12.38 -18.28
N PRO A 94 -1.69 -13.37 -17.60
CA PRO A 94 -1.62 -14.77 -18.02
C PRO A 94 -2.30 -15.08 -19.36
N ARG A 95 -3.12 -14.14 -19.87
CA ARG A 95 -3.83 -14.24 -21.14
C ARG A 95 -3.30 -13.29 -22.23
N ALA A 96 -2.19 -12.59 -21.96
CA ALA A 96 -1.55 -11.81 -23.01
C ALA A 96 -0.77 -12.78 -23.91
N GLU A 97 -1.06 -12.78 -25.20
CA GLU A 97 -0.32 -13.57 -26.19
C GLU A 97 1.17 -13.20 -26.14
N PRO A 98 2.08 -14.19 -26.26
CA PRO A 98 3.49 -13.89 -26.39
C PRO A 98 3.69 -13.13 -27.70
N ALA A 99 4.15 -11.88 -27.61
CA ALA A 99 4.62 -11.13 -28.77
C ALA A 99 5.98 -11.66 -29.23
#